data_AF-A0A9D6HXR4-F1
#
_entry.id   AF-A0A9D6HXR4-F1
#
_cell.length_a   1.000
_cell.length_b   1.000
_cell.length_c   1.000
_cell.angle_alpha   90.00
_cell.angle_beta   90.00
_cell.angle_gamma   90.00
#
_symmetry.space_group_name_H-M   'P 1'
#
loop_
_entity.id
_entity.type
_entity.pdbx_description
1 polymer ?
#
loop_
_entity_poly.entity_id
_entity_poly.type
_entity_poly.pdbx_seq_one_letter_code
_entity_poly.pdbx_strand_id
1 'polypeptide(L)'
;MLILILGAVFGLLVAYFAVQNTAPVAIILAGYESTVPLYFVVIGSLLIGLLLSWITSLAESLSSFFTIHGKDSAIKEARKEIGELAIRIHELELENTRLRAEAARLPVGEESPEKVETRSRKITTG
;
A
#
# COMPACT_ATOMS: atom_id res chain seq x y z
N MET A 1 -27.43 -48.37 12.46
CA MET A 1 -28.47 -48.61 11.44
C MET A 1 -28.86 -47.33 10.71
N LEU A 2 -29.28 -46.27 11.41
CA LEU A 2 -29.64 -44.99 10.78
C LEU A 2 -28.52 -44.41 9.88
N ILE A 3 -27.27 -44.42 10.34
CA ILE A 3 -26.13 -43.94 9.54
C ILE A 3 -25.93 -44.72 8.22
N LEU A 4 -26.20 -46.02 8.23
CA LEU A 4 -26.09 -46.88 7.04
C LEU A 4 -27.22 -46.58 6.05
N ILE A 5 -28.43 -46.33 6.56
CA ILE A 5 -29.58 -45.94 5.75
C ILE A 5 -29.32 -44.56 5.12
N LEU A 6 -28.86 -43.59 5.91
CA LEU A 6 -28.49 -42.26 5.39
C LEU A 6 -27.37 -42.36 4.36
N GLY A 7 -26.34 -43.17 4.62
CA GLY A 7 -25.26 -43.42 3.68
C GLY A 7 -25.75 -44.04 2.37
N ALA A 8 -26.67 -45.01 2.44
CA ALA A 8 -27.25 -45.64 1.26
C ALA A 8 -28.10 -44.66 0.44
N VAL A 9 -28.94 -43.85 1.10
CA VAL A 9 -29.73 -42.80 0.45
C VAL A 9 -28.82 -41.78 -0.21
N PHE A 10 -27.77 -41.34 0.47
CA PHE A 10 -26.77 -40.42 -0.09
C PHE A 10 -26.07 -41.04 -1.31
N GLY A 11 -25.64 -42.30 -1.24
CA GLY A 11 -25.04 -43.01 -2.36
C GLY A 11 -25.97 -43.11 -3.58
N LEU A 12 -27.26 -43.37 -3.35
CA LEU A 12 -28.29 -43.35 -4.40
C LEU A 12 -28.45 -41.96 -5.03
N LEU A 13 -28.46 -40.89 -4.23
CA LEU A 13 -28.50 -39.52 -4.74
C LEU A 13 -27.28 -39.19 -5.59
N VAL A 14 -26.08 -39.56 -5.14
CA VAL A 14 -24.83 -39.35 -5.90
C VAL A 14 -24.84 -40.17 -7.20
N ALA A 15 -25.28 -41.43 -7.16
CA ALA A 15 -25.39 -42.27 -8.35
C ALA A 15 -26.39 -41.69 -9.37
N TYR A 16 -27.54 -41.22 -8.89
CA TYR A 16 -28.53 -40.54 -9.72
C TYR A 16 -27.96 -39.26 -10.35
N PHE A 17 -27.24 -38.46 -9.57
CA PHE A 17 -26.52 -37.28 -10.06
C PHE A 17 -25.50 -37.66 -11.13
N ALA A 18 -24.72 -38.71 -10.93
CA ALA A 18 -23.71 -39.15 -11.87
C ALA A 18 -24.32 -39.50 -13.24
N VAL A 19 -25.44 -40.23 -13.26
CA VAL A 19 -26.16 -40.58 -14.49
C VAL A 19 -26.70 -39.34 -15.21
N GLN A 20 -27.26 -38.37 -14.48
CA GLN A 20 -27.70 -37.13 -15.09
C GLN A 20 -26.55 -36.30 -15.66
N ASN A 21 -25.40 -36.31 -14.98
CA ASN A 21 -24.23 -35.55 -15.41
C ASN A 21 -23.55 -36.14 -16.66
N THR A 22 -23.74 -37.42 -16.95
CA THR A 22 -23.34 -38.05 -18.23
C THR A 22 -24.36 -37.90 -19.36
N ALA A 23 -25.50 -37.25 -19.12
CA ALA A 23 -26.48 -37.00 -20.16
C ALA A 23 -25.85 -36.19 -21.32
N PRO A 24 -26.07 -36.60 -22.58
CA PRO A 24 -25.55 -35.88 -23.73
C PRO A 24 -26.27 -34.55 -23.91
N VAL A 25 -25.50 -33.49 -24.10
CA VAL A 25 -25.99 -32.14 -24.39
C VAL A 25 -25.36 -31.66 -25.69
N ALA A 26 -26.20 -31.15 -26.59
CA ALA A 26 -25.74 -30.52 -27.81
C ALA A 26 -25.19 -29.13 -27.50
N ILE A 27 -23.96 -28.88 -27.92
CA ILE A 27 -23.31 -27.57 -27.84
C ILE A 27 -23.05 -27.08 -29.26
N ILE A 28 -23.37 -25.81 -29.52
CA ILE A 28 -23.06 -25.13 -30.77
C ILE A 28 -21.94 -24.14 -30.45
N LEU A 29 -20.75 -24.39 -30.96
CA LEU A 29 -19.58 -23.55 -30.73
C LEU A 29 -19.02 -23.10 -32.08
N ALA A 30 -19.01 -21.79 -32.32
CA ALA A 30 -18.49 -21.19 -33.56
C ALA A 30 -19.02 -21.84 -34.86
N GLY A 31 -20.29 -22.28 -34.84
CA GLY A 31 -20.94 -22.93 -35.99
C GLY A 31 -20.72 -24.45 -36.09
N TYR A 32 -19.95 -25.06 -35.18
CA TYR A 32 -19.82 -26.51 -35.06
C TYR A 32 -20.78 -27.06 -34.00
N GLU A 33 -21.57 -28.06 -34.37
CA GLU A 33 -22.44 -28.79 -33.44
C GLU A 33 -21.70 -30.04 -32.94
N SER A 34 -21.64 -30.22 -31.63
CA SER A 34 -21.08 -31.41 -31.01
C SER A 34 -21.92 -31.81 -29.81
N THR A 35 -22.00 -33.12 -29.55
CA THR A 35 -22.71 -33.65 -28.39
C THR A 35 -21.70 -34.08 -27.34
N VAL A 36 -21.75 -33.45 -26.17
CA VAL A 36 -20.85 -33.75 -25.05
C VAL A 36 -21.64 -34.02 -23.77
N PRO A 37 -21.13 -34.87 -22.86
CA PRO A 37 -21.71 -35.03 -21.53
C PRO A 37 -21.81 -33.70 -20.78
N LEU A 38 -22.92 -33.48 -20.06
CA LEU A 38 -23.20 -32.26 -19.29
C LEU A 38 -22.05 -31.88 -18.33
N TYR A 39 -21.41 -32.86 -17.69
CA TYR A 39 -20.33 -32.60 -16.74
C TYR A 39 -19.16 -31.83 -17.37
N PHE A 40 -18.86 -32.01 -18.66
CA PHE A 40 -17.79 -31.25 -19.32
C PHE A 40 -18.11 -29.77 -19.42
N VAL A 41 -19.39 -29.43 -19.67
CA VAL A 41 -19.85 -28.04 -19.72
C VAL A 41 -19.70 -27.40 -18.33
N VAL A 42 -20.17 -28.09 -17.29
CA VAL A 42 -20.09 -27.60 -15.91
C VAL A 42 -18.64 -27.39 -15.46
N ILE A 43 -17.79 -28.40 -15.66
CA ILE A 43 -16.36 -28.30 -15.33
C ILE A 43 -15.69 -27.20 -16.14
N GLY A 44 -15.97 -27.11 -17.44
CA GLY A 44 -15.45 -26.06 -18.31
C GLY A 44 -15.82 -24.66 -17.82
N SER A 45 -17.10 -24.43 -17.48
CA SER A 45 -17.56 -23.15 -16.92
C SER A 45 -16.89 -22.84 -15.58
N LEU A 46 -16.75 -23.84 -14.69
CA LEU A 46 -16.08 -23.66 -13.41
C LEU A 46 -14.61 -23.30 -13.60
N LEU A 47 -13.90 -23.97 -14.50
CA LEU A 47 -12.51 -23.70 -14.82
C LEU A 47 -12.32 -22.30 -15.42
N ILE A 48 -13.22 -21.87 -16.32
CA ILE A 48 -13.19 -20.52 -16.87
C ILE A 48 -13.41 -19.49 -15.76
N GLY A 49 -14.41 -19.70 -14.89
CA GLY A 49 -14.67 -18.82 -13.75
C GLY A 49 -13.47 -18.73 -12.81
N LEU A 50 -12.84 -19.86 -12.50
CA LEU A 50 -11.62 -19.92 -11.69
C LEU A 50 -10.46 -19.19 -12.37
N LEU A 51 -10.27 -19.37 -13.67
CA LEU A 51 -9.21 -18.72 -14.43
C LEU A 51 -9.41 -17.20 -14.44
N LEU A 52 -10.63 -16.71 -14.63
CA LEU A 52 -10.95 -15.30 -14.55
C LEU A 52 -10.67 -14.73 -13.15
N SER A 53 -11.12 -15.42 -12.11
CA SER A 53 -10.85 -15.02 -10.72
C SER A 53 -9.35 -15.00 -10.40
N TRP A 54 -8.59 -15.93 -10.96
CA TRP A 54 -7.15 -15.96 -10.77
C TRP A 54 -6.45 -14.78 -11.46
N ILE A 55 -6.88 -14.44 -12.68
CA ILE A 55 -6.36 -13.26 -13.42
C ILE A 55 -6.66 -11.96 -12.66
N THR A 56 -7.87 -11.79 -12.12
CA THR A 56 -8.21 -10.59 -11.34
C THR A 56 -7.37 -10.49 -10.07
N SER A 57 -7.19 -11.60 -9.34
CA SER A 57 -6.36 -11.65 -8.15
C SER A 57 -4.89 -11.35 -8.46
N LEU A 58 -4.38 -11.81 -9.60
CA LEU A 58 -3.00 -11.55 -10.01
C LEU A 58 -2.78 -10.05 -10.30
N ALA A 59 -3.76 -9.37 -10.90
CA ALA A 59 -3.68 -7.93 -11.15
C ALA A 59 -3.65 -7.11 -9.85
N GLU A 60 -4.47 -7.48 -8.86
CA GLU A 60 -4.49 -6.85 -7.53
C GLU A 60 -3.16 -7.05 -6.78
N SER A 61 -2.60 -8.26 -6.87
CA SER A 61 -1.31 -8.60 -6.26
C SER A 61 -0.17 -7.78 -6.87
N LEU A 62 -0.15 -7.61 -8.20
CA LEU A 62 0.87 -6.83 -8.88
C LEU A 62 0.79 -5.34 -8.52
N SER A 63 -0.40 -4.76 -8.48
CA SER A 63 -0.62 -3.37 -8.05
C SER A 63 -0.18 -3.17 -6.59
N SER A 64 -0.50 -4.11 -5.71
CA SER A 64 -0.11 -4.08 -4.30
C SER A 64 1.42 -4.16 -4.15
N PHE A 65 2.09 -5.02 -4.92
CA PHE A 65 3.55 -5.13 -4.89
C PHE A 65 4.25 -3.82 -5.29
N PHE A 66 3.81 -3.18 -6.38
CA PHE A 66 4.34 -1.87 -6.79
C PHE A 66 4.07 -0.78 -5.73
N THR A 67 2.87 -0.78 -5.15
CA THR A 67 2.50 0.19 -4.10
C THR A 67 3.35 0.01 -2.84
N ILE A 68 3.62 -1.22 -2.43
CA ILE A 68 4.48 -1.54 -1.29
C ILE A 68 5.92 -1.11 -1.57
N HIS A 69 6.45 -1.41 -2.75
CA HIS A 69 7.82 -1.04 -3.11
C HIS A 69 8.03 0.49 -3.18
N GLY A 70 7.03 1.22 -3.67
CA GLY A 70 7.03 2.69 -3.63
C GLY A 70 7.01 3.24 -2.21
N LYS A 71 6.18 2.65 -1.32
CA LYS A 71 6.15 3.00 0.11
C LYS A 71 7.47 2.71 0.81
N ASP A 72 8.12 1.58 0.56
CA ASP A 72 9.41 1.24 1.13
C ASP A 72 10.50 2.24 0.72
N SER A 73 10.47 2.68 -0.54
CA SER A 73 11.41 3.68 -1.06
C SER A 73 11.22 5.04 -0.37
N ALA A 74 9.96 5.48 -0.21
CA ALA A 74 9.63 6.71 0.52
C ALA A 74 10.03 6.65 2.00
N ILE A 75 9.85 5.49 2.65
CA ILE A 75 10.28 5.28 4.04
C ILE A 75 11.80 5.38 4.15
N LYS A 76 12.55 4.81 3.19
CA LYS A 76 14.01 4.87 3.17
C LYS A 76 14.50 6.32 3.01
N GLU A 77 13.87 7.09 2.13
CA GLU A 77 14.19 8.49 1.90
C GLU A 77 13.88 9.36 3.13
N ALA A 78 12.68 9.23 3.72
CA ALA A 78 12.32 9.93 4.95
C ALA A 78 13.29 9.64 6.11
N ARG A 79 13.73 8.38 6.26
CA ARG A 79 14.74 8.03 7.28
C ARG A 79 16.10 8.70 7.03
N LYS A 80 16.49 8.84 5.76
CA LYS A 80 17.72 9.53 5.38
C LYS A 80 17.62 11.02 5.71
N GLU A 81 16.52 11.66 5.36
CA GLU A 81 16.27 13.08 5.68
C GLU A 81 16.31 13.34 7.19
N ILE A 82 15.68 12.48 7.99
CA ILE A 82 15.73 12.59 9.46
C ILE A 82 17.17 12.56 9.97
N GLY A 83 18.01 11.67 9.42
CA GLY A 83 19.42 11.57 9.79
C GLY A 83 20.22 12.83 9.40
N GLU A 84 20.04 13.33 8.18
CA GLU A 84 20.68 14.57 7.72
C GLU A 84 20.24 15.79 8.55
N LEU A 85 18.96 15.87 8.90
CA LEU A 85 18.42 16.95 9.71
C LEU A 85 18.95 16.89 11.15
N ALA A 86 19.09 15.70 11.72
CA ALA A 86 19.69 15.51 13.04
C ALA A 86 21.16 15.96 13.07
N ILE A 87 21.93 15.66 12.01
CA ILE A 87 23.32 16.14 11.87
C ILE A 87 23.35 17.67 11.81
N ARG A 88 22.50 18.29 10.99
CA ARG A 88 22.42 19.76 10.88
C ARG A 88 22.04 20.44 12.18
N ILE A 89 21.08 19.88 12.94
CA ILE A 89 20.70 20.41 14.25
C ILE A 89 21.91 20.40 15.20
N HIS A 90 22.64 19.29 15.24
CA HIS A 90 23.82 19.18 16.11
C HIS A 90 24.92 20.18 15.74
N GLU A 91 25.16 20.38 14.44
CA GLU A 91 26.12 21.37 13.93
C GLU A 91 25.71 22.80 14.31
N LEU A 92 24.42 23.15 14.15
CA LEU A 92 23.88 24.46 14.51
C LEU A 92 23.89 24.71 16.03
N GLU A 93 23.74 23.68 16.86
CA GLU A 93 23.87 23.77 18.31
C GLU A 93 25.33 24.03 18.74
N LEU A 94 26.28 23.34 18.10
CA LEU A 94 27.72 23.58 18.28
C LEU A 94 28.12 24.99 17.85
N GLU A 95 27.62 25.47 16.73
CA GLU A 95 27.86 26.83 16.26
C GLU A 95 27.24 27.87 17.20
N ASN A 96 26.00 27.68 17.63
CA ASN A 96 25.36 28.57 18.61
C ASN A 96 26.12 28.63 19.94
N THR A 97 26.57 27.49 20.45
CA THR A 97 27.35 27.44 21.71
C THR A 97 28.70 28.11 21.54
N ARG A 98 29.38 27.92 20.40
CA ARG A 98 30.62 28.63 20.06
C ARG A 98 30.41 30.15 19.98
N LEU A 99 29.41 30.62 19.24
CA LEU A 99 29.11 32.04 19.08
C LEU A 99 28.72 32.69 20.41
N ARG A 100 27.96 31.99 21.27
CA ARG A 100 27.63 32.47 22.63
C ARG A 100 28.87 32.55 23.52
N ALA A 101 29.77 31.58 23.44
CA ALA A 101 31.03 31.60 24.16
C ALA A 101 31.96 32.72 23.67
N GLU A 102 31.96 33.01 22.37
CA GLU A 102 32.72 34.12 21.77
C GLU A 102 32.13 35.48 22.15
N ALA A 103 30.81 35.64 22.10
CA ALA A 103 30.09 36.82 22.57
C ALA A 103 30.30 37.08 24.08
N ALA A 104 30.44 36.03 24.89
CA ALA A 104 30.76 36.15 26.32
C ALA A 104 32.24 36.46 26.61
N ARG A 105 33.14 36.24 25.63
CA ARG A 105 34.60 36.50 25.74
C ARG A 105 35.00 37.86 25.20
N LEU A 106 34.22 38.43 24.28
CA LEU A 106 34.37 39.83 23.94
C LEU A 106 34.09 40.65 25.21
N PRO A 107 34.99 41.54 25.64
CA PRO A 107 34.60 42.54 26.62
C PRO A 107 33.38 43.24 26.05
N VAL A 108 32.42 43.61 26.91
CA VAL A 108 31.37 44.57 26.56
C VAL A 108 32.08 45.83 26.09
N GLY A 109 32.39 45.87 24.79
CA GLY A 109 32.90 47.02 24.08
C GLY A 109 31.74 47.96 24.05
N GLU A 110 31.81 48.93 24.95
CA GLU A 110 30.94 50.09 25.12
C GLU A 110 29.81 50.17 24.09
N GLU A 111 28.57 50.04 24.58
CA GLU A 111 27.51 50.84 23.99
C GLU A 111 27.95 52.30 24.10
N SER A 112 28.62 52.80 23.07
CA SER A 112 28.83 54.23 22.90
C SER A 112 27.43 54.87 22.91
N PRO A 113 27.16 55.84 23.82
CA PRO A 113 25.82 56.40 24.02
C PRO A 113 25.33 57.26 22.84
N GLU A 114 25.95 57.17 21.67
CA GLU A 114 25.78 58.10 20.56
C GLU A 114 24.83 57.58 19.46
N LYS A 115 23.75 56.88 19.81
CA LYS A 115 22.67 56.63 18.83
C LYS A 115 21.25 56.59 19.36
N VAL A 116 21.06 56.76 20.67
CA VAL A 116 19.71 56.85 21.26
C VAL A 116 19.12 58.27 21.13
N GLU A 117 19.95 59.32 21.11
CA GLU A 117 19.45 60.70 21.14
C GLU A 117 18.93 61.24 19.79
N THR A 118 19.36 60.67 18.65
CA THR A 118 18.91 61.13 17.33
C THR A 118 17.53 60.59 16.91
N ARG A 119 16.97 59.58 17.61
CA ARG A 119 15.62 59.07 17.30
C ARG A 119 14.50 59.80 18.05
N SER A 120 14.78 60.38 19.23
CA SER A 120 13.78 61.13 19.99
C SER A 120 13.49 62.52 19.43
N ARG A 121 14.43 63.15 18.71
CA ARG A 121 14.23 64.52 18.19
C ARG A 121 13.39 64.61 16.91
N LYS A 122 13.04 63.49 16.27
CA LYS A 122 12.21 63.48 15.05
C LYS A 122 10.71 63.29 15.29
N ILE A 123 10.27 63.13 16.54
CA ILE A 123 8.85 62.86 16.86
C ILE A 123 8.16 64.07 17.52
N THR A 124 8.84 65.21 17.68
CA THR A 124 8.28 66.40 18.37
C THR A 124 8.28 67.68 17.53
N THR A 125 8.25 67.59 16.20
CA THR A 125 7.91 68.76 15.37
C THR A 125 7.23 68.32 14.08
N GLY A 126 5.90 68.39 14.09
CA GLY A 126 4.99 68.02 13.01
C GLY A 126 3.58 67.87 13.54
#